data_AF-A0A497FIH1-F1
#
_entry.id   AF-A0A497FIH1-F1
#
_cell.length_a   1.000
_cell.length_b   1.000
_cell.length_c   1.000
_cell.angle_alpha   90.00
_cell.angle_beta   90.00
_cell.angle_gamma   90.00
#
_symmetry.space_group_name_H-M   'P 1'
#
loop_
_entity.id
_entity.type
_entity.pdbx_description
1 polymer ?
#
loop_
_entity_poly.entity_id
_entity_poly.type
_entity_poly.pdbx_seq_one_letter_code
_entity_poly.pdbx_strand_id
1 'polypeptide(L)'
;MPAEKKITWMHIVSFSFATAISYVLGVLSSLISPVLGAPGVSALYVAAAVYVPFGVWMGMWGALAGYFSCFLLGLYPSGYSVIQSLVWAFADFIEALIPAVAFRLLKIDPDFTVKRPGYAKLLPLFVVSGTVLIILGITVQVLWGATLGEPFVTFYVYSVYIGTALAVLGIIMGMLAGDPKTWGVYAVSGIILASVFSGLWGAGTLTVVNFPPPLPSELFMPVFIGWVMGDLIVLSTIGTALLVALTPVIKRTAIYVEKWFV
;
A
#
# COMPACT_ATOMS: atom_id res chain seq x y z
N MET A 1 -3.55 16.74 -35.44
CA MET A 1 -2.70 16.37 -34.29
C MET A 1 -3.61 15.87 -33.18
N PRO A 2 -3.32 14.75 -32.50
CA PRO A 2 -4.06 14.35 -31.30
C PRO A 2 -3.93 15.49 -30.28
N ALA A 3 -5.03 15.85 -29.61
CA ALA A 3 -5.00 16.88 -28.58
C ALA A 3 -3.99 16.48 -27.49
N GLU A 4 -3.13 17.43 -27.11
CA GLU A 4 -2.16 17.22 -26.04
C GLU A 4 -2.92 16.90 -24.74
N LYS A 5 -2.63 15.74 -24.12
CA LYS A 5 -3.25 15.38 -22.83
C LYS A 5 -2.82 16.43 -21.80
N LYS A 6 -3.80 17.06 -21.13
CA LYS A 6 -3.59 18.09 -20.10
C LYS A 6 -4.06 17.60 -18.75
N ILE A 7 -3.45 18.12 -17.69
CA ILE A 7 -3.93 17.92 -16.32
C ILE A 7 -5.37 18.45 -16.24
N THR A 8 -6.25 17.65 -15.64
CA THR A 8 -7.68 17.97 -15.49
C THR A 8 -8.07 18.03 -14.02
N TRP A 9 -9.24 18.62 -13.75
CA TRP A 9 -9.83 18.62 -12.40
C TRP A 9 -9.98 17.22 -11.82
N MET A 10 -10.22 16.20 -12.65
CA MET A 10 -10.32 14.82 -12.19
C MET A 10 -9.02 14.34 -11.54
N HIS A 11 -7.85 14.72 -12.07
CA HIS A 11 -6.56 14.35 -11.47
C HIS A 11 -6.40 14.99 -10.09
N ILE A 12 -6.69 16.29 -9.99
CA ILE A 12 -6.56 17.06 -8.75
C ILE A 12 -7.51 16.51 -7.68
N VAL A 13 -8.78 16.30 -8.03
CA VAL A 13 -9.80 15.78 -7.13
C VAL A 13 -9.44 14.37 -6.67
N SER A 14 -9.08 13.47 -7.59
CA SER A 14 -8.71 12.10 -7.22
C SER A 14 -7.44 12.04 -6.37
N PHE A 15 -6.45 12.89 -6.64
CA PHE A 15 -5.28 13.06 -5.79
C PHE A 15 -5.66 13.52 -4.36
N SER A 16 -6.50 14.54 -4.24
CA SER A 16 -6.95 15.04 -2.94
C SER A 16 -7.74 13.98 -2.16
N PHE A 17 -8.63 13.23 -2.82
CA PHE A 17 -9.37 12.13 -2.20
C PHE A 17 -8.44 10.99 -1.79
N ALA A 18 -7.50 10.58 -2.64
CA ALA A 18 -6.52 9.54 -2.32
C ALA A 18 -5.67 9.94 -1.11
N THR A 19 -5.25 11.20 -1.05
CA THR A 19 -4.51 11.76 0.10
C THR A 19 -5.34 11.70 1.38
N ALA A 20 -6.59 12.18 1.34
CA ALA A 20 -7.46 12.21 2.51
C ALA A 20 -7.79 10.79 3.04
N ILE A 21 -8.11 9.86 2.14
CA ILE A 21 -8.41 8.47 2.49
C ILE A 21 -7.17 7.80 3.06
N SER A 22 -6.01 7.95 2.40
CA SER A 22 -4.75 7.36 2.86
C SER A 22 -4.34 7.92 4.23
N TYR A 23 -4.55 9.21 4.47
CA TYR A 23 -4.31 9.81 5.79
C TYR A 23 -5.19 9.16 6.86
N VAL A 24 -6.51 9.10 6.65
CA VAL A 24 -7.44 8.49 7.62
C VAL A 24 -7.08 7.03 7.88
N LEU A 25 -6.79 6.26 6.84
CA LEU A 25 -6.37 4.86 6.97
C LEU A 25 -5.03 4.73 7.68
N GLY A 26 -4.08 5.62 7.41
CA GLY A 26 -2.77 5.63 8.08
C GLY A 26 -2.90 5.91 9.57
N VAL A 27 -3.73 6.88 9.94
CA VAL A 27 -4.07 7.17 11.34
C VAL A 27 -4.67 5.93 12.00
N LEU A 28 -5.71 5.34 11.40
CA LEU A 28 -6.36 4.15 11.95
C LEU A 28 -5.37 2.97 12.10
N SER A 29 -4.57 2.70 11.07
CA SER A 29 -3.54 1.66 11.09
C SER A 29 -2.51 1.87 12.20
N SER A 30 -2.03 3.09 12.38
CA SER A 30 -1.06 3.43 13.43
C SER A 30 -1.61 3.29 14.85
N LEU A 31 -2.93 3.47 15.02
CA LEU A 31 -3.60 3.32 16.31
C LEU A 31 -3.92 1.84 16.63
N ILE A 32 -4.29 1.06 15.62
CA ILE A 32 -4.77 -0.33 15.78
C ILE A 32 -3.62 -1.33 15.80
N SER A 33 -2.56 -1.09 15.03
CA SER A 33 -1.42 -1.99 14.88
C SER A 33 -0.11 -1.22 15.01
N PRO A 34 0.14 -0.53 16.14
CA PRO A 34 1.35 0.26 16.31
C PRO A 34 2.59 -0.63 16.32
N VAL A 35 3.67 -0.15 15.71
CA VAL A 35 5.00 -0.70 15.96
C VAL A 35 5.54 -0.11 17.26
N LEU A 36 5.88 -0.98 18.22
CA LEU A 36 6.38 -0.59 19.53
C LEU A 36 7.57 0.36 19.42
N GLY A 37 7.46 1.52 20.08
CA GLY A 37 8.52 2.53 20.12
C GLY A 37 8.59 3.44 18.89
N ALA A 38 7.70 3.32 17.89
CA ALA A 38 7.69 4.18 16.71
C ALA A 38 6.29 4.75 16.44
N PRO A 39 5.94 5.94 17.01
CA PRO A 39 4.64 6.57 16.84
C PRO A 39 4.29 6.78 15.36
N GLY A 40 3.08 6.45 14.91
CA GLY A 40 2.71 6.59 13.49
C GLY A 40 3.14 5.44 12.58
N VAL A 41 4.06 4.59 13.02
CA VAL A 41 4.43 3.39 12.26
C VAL A 41 3.45 2.26 12.58
N SER A 42 2.94 1.60 11.55
CA SER A 42 2.01 0.49 11.69
C SER A 42 2.58 -0.82 11.17
N ALA A 43 2.34 -1.91 11.89
CA ALA A 43 2.61 -3.27 11.43
C ALA A 43 1.57 -3.77 10.42
N LEU A 44 0.49 -3.03 10.18
CA LEU A 44 -0.50 -3.28 9.11
C LEU A 44 -0.95 -1.93 8.55
N TYR A 45 -0.14 -1.36 7.66
CA TYR A 45 -0.35 -0.01 7.14
C TYR A 45 -1.31 0.02 5.93
N VAL A 46 -2.61 0.01 6.20
CA VAL A 46 -3.69 -0.12 5.19
C VAL A 46 -3.70 1.04 4.18
N ALA A 47 -3.13 2.20 4.54
CA ALA A 47 -2.97 3.34 3.63
C ALA A 47 -2.20 2.97 2.35
N ALA A 48 -1.18 2.11 2.46
CA ALA A 48 -0.37 1.65 1.33
C ALA A 48 -1.22 1.00 0.23
N ALA A 49 -2.27 0.26 0.61
CA ALA A 49 -3.19 -0.33 -0.37
C ALA A 49 -3.98 0.70 -1.19
N VAL A 50 -4.01 1.98 -0.81
CA VAL A 50 -4.67 3.04 -1.57
C VAL A 50 -3.67 3.75 -2.47
N TYR A 51 -2.66 4.39 -1.88
CA TYR A 51 -1.78 5.27 -2.66
C TYR A 51 -0.82 4.49 -3.58
N VAL A 52 -0.46 3.23 -3.28
CA VAL A 52 0.40 2.40 -4.14
C VAL A 52 -0.30 2.00 -5.44
N PRO A 53 -1.54 1.45 -5.45
CA PRO A 53 -2.31 1.27 -6.68
C PRO A 53 -2.53 2.57 -7.45
N PHE A 54 -2.74 3.70 -6.75
CA PHE A 54 -2.79 5.01 -7.40
C PHE A 54 -1.45 5.42 -8.02
N GLY A 55 -0.29 4.98 -7.49
CA GLY A 55 1.00 5.16 -8.15
C GLY A 55 1.07 4.41 -9.50
N VAL A 56 0.54 3.19 -9.55
CA VAL A 56 0.40 2.42 -10.79
C VAL A 56 -0.50 3.17 -11.78
N TRP A 57 -1.72 3.53 -11.36
CA TRP A 57 -2.72 4.12 -12.24
C TRP A 57 -2.49 5.58 -12.62
N MET A 58 -2.02 6.41 -11.68
CA MET A 58 -1.97 7.87 -11.79
C MET A 58 -0.55 8.44 -11.74
N GLY A 59 0.48 7.61 -11.61
CA GLY A 59 1.88 8.03 -11.63
C GLY A 59 2.22 8.93 -10.44
N MET A 60 2.73 10.13 -10.71
CA MET A 60 3.15 11.07 -9.67
C MET A 60 2.01 11.50 -8.76
N TRP A 61 0.76 11.52 -9.24
CA TRP A 61 -0.39 11.84 -8.40
C TRP A 61 -0.58 10.83 -7.26
N GLY A 62 -0.34 9.54 -7.53
CA GLY A 62 -0.39 8.51 -6.48
C GLY A 62 0.77 8.61 -5.50
N ALA A 63 2.00 8.82 -6.01
CA ALA A 63 3.18 9.00 -5.16
C ALA A 63 3.05 10.23 -4.25
N LEU A 64 2.57 11.36 -4.80
CA LEU A 64 2.29 12.56 -4.01
C LEU A 64 1.16 12.35 -3.01
N ALA A 65 0.14 11.55 -3.35
CA ALA A 65 -0.93 11.23 -2.40
C ALA A 65 -0.37 10.52 -1.16
N GLY A 66 0.50 9.54 -1.35
CA GLY A 66 1.23 8.87 -0.26
C GLY A 66 2.09 9.86 0.54
N TYR A 67 2.86 10.70 -0.14
CA TYR A 67 3.68 11.73 0.52
C TYR A 67 2.84 12.65 1.43
N PHE A 68 1.80 13.28 0.88
CA PHE A 68 1.01 14.24 1.66
C PHE A 68 0.18 13.56 2.75
N SER A 69 -0.30 12.33 2.55
CA SER A 69 -0.97 11.60 3.62
C SER A 69 -0.03 11.26 4.76
N CYS A 70 1.19 10.79 4.44
CA CYS A 70 2.21 10.45 5.43
C CYS A 70 2.73 11.69 6.16
N PHE A 71 2.89 12.80 5.44
CA PHE A 71 3.25 14.08 6.05
C PHE A 71 2.22 14.53 7.09
N LEU A 72 0.92 14.42 6.76
CA LEU A 72 -0.14 14.79 7.70
C LEU A 72 -0.20 13.81 8.90
N LEU A 73 -0.02 12.50 8.64
CA LEU A 73 0.08 11.47 9.67
C LEU A 73 1.22 11.77 10.65
N GLY A 74 2.40 12.09 10.13
CA GLY A 74 3.58 12.43 10.93
C GLY A 74 3.34 13.63 11.84
N LEU A 75 2.63 14.66 11.37
CA LEU A 75 2.22 15.77 12.22
C LEU A 75 1.18 15.34 13.27
N TYR A 76 0.12 14.67 12.84
CA TYR A 76 -0.96 14.21 13.70
C TYR A 76 -1.49 12.82 13.27
N PRO A 77 -1.61 11.87 14.20
CA PRO A 77 -1.39 11.98 15.64
C PRO A 77 0.07 11.75 16.09
N SER A 78 1.01 11.51 15.16
CA SER A 78 2.36 11.04 15.52
C SER A 78 3.23 12.07 16.26
N GLY A 79 2.91 13.36 16.14
CA GLY A 79 3.57 14.42 16.91
C GLY A 79 4.99 14.74 16.46
N TYR A 80 5.34 14.41 15.21
CA TYR A 80 6.64 14.74 14.64
C TYR A 80 6.76 16.24 14.37
N SER A 81 7.98 16.75 14.45
CA SER A 81 8.26 18.11 13.95
C SER A 81 7.96 18.19 12.45
N VAL A 82 7.67 19.40 11.95
CA VAL A 82 7.41 19.63 10.51
C VAL A 82 8.58 19.12 9.65
N ILE A 83 9.81 19.31 10.11
CA ILE A 83 11.02 18.86 9.41
C ILE A 83 11.09 17.34 9.38
N GLN A 84 10.92 16.68 10.54
CA GLN A 84 10.90 15.21 10.60
C GLN A 84 9.81 14.65 9.68
N SER A 85 8.60 15.22 9.73
CA SER A 85 7.49 14.74 8.90
C SER A 85 7.72 14.94 7.40
N LEU A 86 8.30 16.08 6.99
CA LEU A 86 8.67 16.33 5.60
C LEU A 86 9.66 15.28 5.07
N VAL A 87 10.64 14.90 5.90
CA VAL A 87 11.66 13.91 5.51
C VAL A 87 11.08 12.49 5.55
N TRP A 88 10.34 12.16 6.60
CA TRP A 88 9.77 10.83 6.81
C TRP A 88 8.72 10.46 5.76
N ALA A 89 7.91 11.44 5.33
CA ALA A 89 6.87 11.27 4.31
C ALA A 89 7.37 10.75 2.95
N PHE A 90 8.67 10.84 2.69
CA PHE A 90 9.27 10.20 1.52
C PHE A 90 9.17 8.66 1.55
N ALA A 91 8.92 8.02 2.69
CA ALA A 91 8.66 6.58 2.77
C ALA A 91 7.48 6.17 1.86
N ASP A 92 6.28 6.66 2.14
CA ASP A 92 5.07 6.39 1.34
C ASP A 92 5.21 6.89 -0.11
N PHE A 93 5.93 8.00 -0.33
CA PHE A 93 6.24 8.47 -1.67
C PHE A 93 7.05 7.46 -2.47
N ILE A 94 8.14 6.95 -1.89
CA ILE A 94 9.03 5.94 -2.49
C ILE A 94 8.22 4.67 -2.76
N GLU A 95 7.39 4.27 -1.81
CA GLU A 95 6.57 3.06 -1.89
C GLU A 95 5.63 3.05 -3.10
N ALA A 96 4.93 4.16 -3.37
CA ALA A 96 4.10 4.30 -4.57
C ALA A 96 4.93 4.57 -5.84
N LEU A 97 6.06 5.27 -5.71
CA LEU A 97 6.89 5.64 -6.85
C LEU A 97 7.55 4.42 -7.50
N ILE A 98 8.01 3.45 -6.72
CA ILE A 98 8.72 2.27 -7.23
C ILE A 98 7.90 1.49 -8.27
N PRO A 99 6.66 1.04 -8.00
CA PRO A 99 5.85 0.40 -9.03
C PRO A 99 5.47 1.36 -10.15
N ALA A 100 5.22 2.64 -9.85
CA ALA A 100 4.93 3.64 -10.87
C ALA A 100 6.05 3.76 -11.90
N VAL A 101 7.31 3.80 -11.43
CA VAL A 101 8.54 3.81 -12.24
C VAL A 101 8.66 2.50 -13.01
N ALA A 102 8.51 1.35 -12.34
CA ALA A 102 8.71 0.04 -12.96
C ALA A 102 7.77 -0.21 -14.14
N PHE A 103 6.46 0.04 -13.97
CA PHE A 103 5.48 -0.12 -15.05
C PHE A 103 5.78 0.78 -16.25
N ARG A 104 6.23 2.03 -16.00
CA ARG A 104 6.50 3.02 -17.05
C ARG A 104 7.82 2.79 -17.78
N LEU A 105 8.89 2.50 -17.05
CA LEU A 105 10.21 2.22 -17.63
C LEU A 105 10.18 0.94 -18.46
N LEU A 106 9.50 -0.10 -17.95
CA LEU A 106 9.35 -1.37 -18.66
C LEU A 106 8.27 -1.33 -19.75
N LYS A 107 7.53 -0.21 -19.85
CA LYS A 107 6.42 -0.02 -20.80
C LYS A 107 5.39 -1.15 -20.73
N ILE A 108 5.11 -1.62 -19.52
CA ILE A 108 4.11 -2.66 -19.26
C ILE A 108 2.80 -1.96 -18.96
N ASP A 109 1.77 -2.32 -19.73
CA ASP A 109 0.42 -1.84 -19.50
C ASP A 109 -0.19 -2.60 -18.31
N PRO A 110 -0.60 -1.92 -17.21
CA PRO A 110 -1.27 -2.57 -16.10
C PRO A 110 -2.56 -3.24 -16.56
N ASP A 111 -2.54 -4.57 -16.65
CA ASP A 111 -3.69 -5.41 -16.96
C ASP A 111 -3.68 -6.67 -16.07
N PHE A 112 -4.53 -6.62 -15.03
CA PHE A 112 -4.69 -7.69 -14.06
C PHE A 112 -5.85 -8.65 -14.42
N THR A 113 -6.38 -8.57 -15.64
CA THR A 113 -7.48 -9.45 -16.06
C THR A 113 -7.01 -10.88 -16.29
N VAL A 114 -7.92 -11.83 -16.04
CA VAL A 114 -7.69 -13.25 -16.34
C VAL A 114 -7.91 -13.49 -17.82
N LYS A 115 -6.91 -14.06 -18.50
CA LYS A 115 -6.98 -14.40 -19.93
C LYS A 115 -7.45 -15.83 -20.17
N ARG A 116 -7.38 -16.70 -19.15
CA ARG A 116 -7.78 -18.12 -19.21
C ARG A 116 -9.14 -18.38 -18.57
N PRO A 117 -10.17 -18.80 -19.34
CA PRO A 117 -11.56 -18.94 -18.85
C PRO A 117 -11.72 -19.84 -17.62
N GLY A 118 -10.97 -20.95 -17.53
CA GLY A 118 -11.03 -21.88 -16.40
C GLY A 118 -10.59 -21.29 -15.06
N TYR A 119 -9.81 -20.21 -15.09
CA TYR A 119 -9.29 -19.53 -13.89
C TYR A 119 -10.04 -18.24 -13.57
N ALA A 120 -10.95 -17.80 -14.45
CA ALA A 120 -11.63 -16.51 -14.33
C ALA A 120 -12.45 -16.37 -13.04
N LYS A 121 -12.99 -17.49 -12.53
CA LYS A 121 -13.71 -17.52 -11.24
C LYS A 121 -12.80 -17.77 -10.04
N LEU A 122 -11.61 -18.35 -10.26
CA LEU A 122 -10.68 -18.70 -9.19
C LEU A 122 -9.87 -17.47 -8.75
N LEU A 123 -9.35 -16.66 -9.67
CA LEU A 123 -8.53 -15.50 -9.28
C LEU A 123 -9.27 -14.54 -8.33
N PRO A 124 -10.51 -14.08 -8.63
CA PRO A 124 -11.26 -13.25 -7.70
C PRO A 124 -11.55 -13.97 -6.38
N LEU A 125 -11.81 -15.29 -6.41
CA LEU A 125 -12.04 -16.05 -5.19
C LEU A 125 -10.84 -15.94 -4.23
N PHE A 126 -9.61 -16.19 -4.70
CA PHE A 126 -8.42 -16.16 -3.83
C PHE A 126 -8.05 -14.73 -3.40
N VAL A 127 -8.05 -13.77 -4.32
CA VAL A 127 -7.68 -12.38 -4.04
C VAL A 127 -8.71 -11.69 -3.13
N VAL A 128 -10.01 -11.90 -3.39
CA VAL A 128 -11.09 -11.32 -2.58
C VAL A 128 -11.21 -12.03 -1.24
N SER A 129 -11.15 -13.37 -1.18
CA SER A 129 -11.23 -14.08 0.10
C SER A 129 -10.05 -13.74 1.01
N GLY A 130 -8.83 -13.61 0.47
CA GLY A 130 -7.68 -13.18 1.26
C GLY A 130 -7.87 -11.78 1.86
N THR A 131 -8.38 -10.84 1.06
CA THR A 131 -8.72 -9.48 1.49
C THR A 131 -9.83 -9.48 2.55
N VAL A 132 -10.90 -10.24 2.33
CA VAL A 132 -12.03 -10.35 3.26
C VAL A 132 -11.56 -10.93 4.60
N LEU A 133 -10.74 -11.99 4.60
CA LEU A 133 -10.21 -12.57 5.83
C LEU A 133 -9.37 -11.56 6.60
N ILE A 134 -8.49 -10.80 5.94
CA ILE A 134 -7.70 -9.77 6.62
C ILE A 134 -8.57 -8.66 7.20
N ILE A 135 -9.56 -8.17 6.45
CA ILE A 135 -10.48 -7.14 6.96
C ILE A 135 -11.27 -7.68 8.15
N LEU A 136 -11.75 -8.92 8.10
CA LEU A 136 -12.44 -9.58 9.22
C LEU A 136 -11.51 -9.74 10.42
N GLY A 137 -10.28 -10.22 10.21
CA GLY A 137 -9.28 -10.38 11.25
C GLY A 137 -8.98 -9.04 11.95
N ILE A 138 -8.70 -8.00 11.18
CA ILE A 138 -8.45 -6.64 11.69
C ILE A 138 -9.68 -6.16 12.48
N THR A 139 -10.89 -6.33 11.94
CA THR A 139 -12.12 -5.91 12.61
C THR A 139 -12.29 -6.63 13.95
N VAL A 140 -12.04 -7.94 14.01
CA VAL A 140 -12.10 -8.72 15.24
C VAL A 140 -11.04 -8.27 16.24
N GLN A 141 -9.82 -8.00 15.78
CA GLN A 141 -8.75 -7.49 16.63
C GLN A 141 -9.11 -6.14 17.25
N VAL A 142 -9.68 -5.23 16.47
CA VAL A 142 -10.08 -3.88 16.92
C VAL A 142 -11.21 -3.95 17.93
N LEU A 143 -12.25 -4.71 17.64
CA LEU A 143 -13.47 -4.70 18.45
C LEU A 143 -13.35 -5.52 19.73
N TRP A 144 -12.61 -6.65 19.67
CA TRP A 144 -12.55 -7.61 20.77
C TRP A 144 -11.14 -8.05 21.13
N GLY A 145 -10.25 -8.25 20.15
CA GLY A 145 -8.90 -8.77 20.42
C GLY A 145 -8.05 -7.89 21.32
N ALA A 146 -8.07 -6.57 21.09
CA ALA A 146 -7.28 -5.61 21.87
C ALA A 146 -7.72 -5.49 23.33
N THR A 147 -8.98 -5.79 23.65
CA THR A 147 -9.57 -5.58 24.99
C THR A 147 -9.83 -6.88 25.74
N LEU A 148 -10.31 -7.92 25.04
CA LEU A 148 -10.71 -9.21 25.62
C LEU A 148 -9.64 -10.29 25.49
N GLY A 149 -8.64 -10.11 24.61
CA GLY A 149 -7.58 -11.09 24.39
C GLY A 149 -8.08 -12.34 23.66
N GLU A 150 -7.77 -13.53 24.18
CA GLU A 150 -8.14 -14.80 23.54
C GLU A 150 -9.65 -15.10 23.64
N PRO A 151 -10.27 -15.74 22.63
CA PRO A 151 -9.67 -16.34 21.42
C PRO A 151 -9.54 -15.39 20.22
N PHE A 152 -9.86 -14.10 20.40
CA PHE A 152 -9.97 -13.14 19.30
C PHE A 152 -8.61 -12.79 18.69
N VAL A 153 -7.57 -12.71 19.52
CA VAL A 153 -6.18 -12.51 19.05
C VAL A 153 -5.75 -13.68 18.17
N THR A 154 -6.00 -14.92 18.60
CA THR A 154 -5.72 -16.11 17.78
C THR A 154 -6.47 -16.07 16.44
N PHE A 155 -7.76 -15.71 16.45
CA PHE A 155 -8.53 -15.58 15.20
C PHE A 155 -7.94 -14.54 14.25
N TYR A 156 -7.54 -13.37 14.77
CA TYR A 156 -6.88 -12.32 13.99
C TYR A 156 -5.60 -12.81 13.34
N VAL A 157 -4.71 -13.45 14.11
CA VAL A 157 -3.43 -13.96 13.60
C VAL A 157 -3.65 -14.98 12.47
N TYR A 158 -4.55 -15.95 12.66
CA TYR A 158 -4.86 -16.92 11.61
C TYR A 158 -5.48 -16.27 10.38
N SER A 159 -6.35 -15.28 10.57
CA SER A 159 -6.97 -14.55 9.46
C SER A 159 -5.93 -13.80 8.63
N VAL A 160 -4.93 -13.18 9.27
CA VAL A 160 -3.81 -12.52 8.59
C VAL A 160 -2.97 -13.53 7.80
N TYR A 161 -2.55 -14.64 8.42
CA TYR A 161 -1.70 -15.63 7.73
C TYR A 161 -2.42 -16.34 6.59
N ILE A 162 -3.65 -16.83 6.83
CA ILE A 162 -4.43 -17.49 5.79
C ILE A 162 -4.78 -16.50 4.69
N GLY A 163 -5.18 -15.27 5.04
CA GLY A 163 -5.53 -14.24 4.07
C GLY A 163 -4.35 -13.88 3.18
N THR A 164 -3.15 -13.71 3.76
CA THR A 164 -1.90 -13.46 3.02
C THR A 164 -1.54 -14.64 2.13
N ALA A 165 -1.64 -15.88 2.62
CA ALA A 165 -1.36 -17.08 1.82
C ALA A 165 -2.30 -17.20 0.61
N LEU A 166 -3.60 -16.95 0.80
CA LEU A 166 -4.58 -16.92 -0.29
C LEU A 166 -4.26 -15.83 -1.32
N ALA A 167 -3.82 -14.66 -0.86
CA ALA A 167 -3.44 -13.57 -1.75
C ALA A 167 -2.17 -13.90 -2.56
N VAL A 168 -1.16 -14.52 -1.95
CA VAL A 168 0.03 -15.03 -2.65
C VAL A 168 -0.36 -16.07 -3.70
N LEU A 169 -1.24 -17.02 -3.36
CA LEU A 169 -1.77 -17.98 -4.34
C LEU A 169 -2.53 -17.27 -5.48
N GLY A 170 -3.30 -16.23 -5.14
CA GLY A 170 -3.95 -15.35 -6.11
C GLY A 170 -2.95 -14.70 -7.08
N ILE A 171 -1.86 -14.14 -6.56
CA ILE A 171 -0.79 -13.52 -7.36
C ILE A 171 -0.11 -14.56 -8.28
N ILE A 172 0.23 -15.74 -7.75
CA ILE A 172 0.83 -16.83 -8.53
C ILE A 172 -0.12 -17.26 -9.65
N MET A 173 -1.40 -17.46 -9.34
CA MET A 173 -2.40 -17.76 -10.37
C MET A 173 -2.55 -16.63 -11.38
N GLY A 174 -2.46 -15.37 -10.95
CA GLY A 174 -2.44 -14.20 -11.82
C GLY A 174 -1.30 -14.29 -12.84
N MET A 175 -0.10 -14.67 -12.41
CA MET A 175 1.04 -14.92 -13.30
C MET A 175 0.77 -16.07 -14.29
N LEU A 176 0.07 -17.13 -13.85
CA LEU A 176 -0.20 -18.32 -14.68
C LEU A 176 -1.37 -18.13 -15.67
N ALA A 177 -2.39 -17.35 -15.28
CA ALA A 177 -3.67 -17.26 -15.97
C ALA A 177 -3.96 -15.88 -16.59
N GLY A 178 -3.24 -14.83 -16.18
CA GLY A 178 -3.31 -13.47 -16.70
C GLY A 178 -2.09 -13.13 -17.57
N ASP A 179 -1.59 -11.88 -17.43
CA ASP A 179 -0.34 -11.43 -18.06
C ASP A 179 0.87 -11.60 -17.11
N PRO A 180 1.79 -12.55 -17.36
CA PRO A 180 2.91 -12.82 -16.44
C PRO A 180 3.80 -11.59 -16.19
N LYS A 181 3.92 -10.69 -17.16
CA LYS A 181 4.75 -9.48 -17.05
C LYS A 181 4.13 -8.48 -16.06
N THR A 182 2.84 -8.19 -16.20
CA THR A 182 2.10 -7.32 -15.28
C THR A 182 2.17 -7.84 -13.85
N TRP A 183 1.84 -9.11 -13.65
CA TRP A 183 1.83 -9.72 -12.33
C TRP A 183 3.24 -9.83 -11.74
N GLY A 184 4.24 -10.19 -12.55
CA GLY A 184 5.64 -10.24 -12.15
C GLY A 184 6.19 -8.88 -11.72
N VAL A 185 5.93 -7.83 -12.52
CA VAL A 185 6.34 -6.47 -12.18
C VAL A 185 5.63 -5.98 -10.93
N TYR A 186 4.34 -6.22 -10.78
CA TYR A 186 3.64 -5.82 -9.57
C TYR A 186 4.18 -6.55 -8.33
N ALA A 187 4.36 -7.88 -8.40
CA ALA A 187 4.89 -8.65 -7.28
C ALA A 187 6.27 -8.19 -6.83
N VAL A 188 7.17 -7.90 -7.78
CA VAL A 188 8.52 -7.45 -7.47
C VAL A 188 8.52 -5.97 -7.05
N SER A 189 8.02 -5.08 -7.90
CA SER A 189 8.14 -3.64 -7.68
C SER A 189 7.10 -3.07 -6.72
N GLY A 190 5.84 -3.51 -6.82
CA GLY A 190 4.72 -2.95 -6.07
C GLY A 190 4.40 -3.65 -4.76
N ILE A 191 5.08 -4.76 -4.45
CA ILE A 191 5.00 -5.43 -3.16
C ILE A 191 6.40 -5.46 -2.55
N ILE A 192 7.33 -6.25 -3.10
CA ILE A 192 8.62 -6.49 -2.43
C ILE A 192 9.50 -5.23 -2.34
N LEU A 193 9.81 -4.62 -3.48
CA LEU A 193 10.73 -3.47 -3.51
C LEU A 193 10.09 -2.24 -2.87
N ALA A 194 8.80 -2.00 -3.13
CA ALA A 194 8.04 -0.94 -2.47
C ALA A 194 8.20 -1.00 -0.94
N SER A 195 7.87 -2.14 -0.33
CA SER A 195 7.99 -2.34 1.12
C SER A 195 9.41 -2.18 1.64
N VAL A 196 10.41 -2.77 0.95
CA VAL A 196 11.81 -2.73 1.40
C VAL A 196 12.38 -1.32 1.36
N PHE A 197 12.22 -0.59 0.25
CA PHE A 197 12.79 0.75 0.12
C PHE A 197 12.02 1.80 0.93
N SER A 198 10.69 1.68 1.02
CA SER A 198 9.86 2.48 1.92
C SER A 198 10.29 2.28 3.37
N GLY A 199 10.37 1.02 3.82
CA GLY A 199 10.80 0.67 5.17
C GLY A 199 12.22 1.11 5.49
N LEU A 200 13.17 0.97 4.56
CA LEU A 200 14.55 1.44 4.74
C LEU A 200 14.59 2.95 4.99
N TRP A 201 13.85 3.72 4.20
CA TRP A 201 13.76 5.17 4.35
C TRP A 201 13.02 5.55 5.64
N GLY A 202 11.84 4.98 5.87
CA GLY A 202 11.01 5.27 7.04
C GLY A 202 11.72 4.93 8.36
N ALA A 203 12.23 3.71 8.50
CA ALA A 203 12.96 3.30 9.69
C ALA A 203 14.28 4.07 9.86
N GLY A 204 15.02 4.29 8.76
CA GLY A 204 16.30 5.01 8.80
C GLY A 204 16.15 6.47 9.18
N THR A 205 15.15 7.17 8.66
CA THR A 205 14.92 8.58 8.99
C THR A 205 14.45 8.77 10.43
N LEU A 206 13.69 7.82 10.98
CA LEU A 206 13.25 7.87 12.38
C LEU A 206 14.36 7.59 13.39
N THR A 207 15.34 6.75 13.05
CA THR A 207 16.32 6.22 14.02
C THR A 207 17.76 6.69 13.78
N VAL A 208 18.16 6.91 12.52
CA VAL A 208 19.54 7.23 12.14
C VAL A 208 19.70 8.73 11.84
N VAL A 209 18.76 9.33 11.11
CA VAL A 209 18.77 10.77 10.81
C VAL A 209 18.30 11.60 12.01
N ASN A 210 17.33 11.05 12.75
CA ASN A 210 17.03 11.40 14.14
C ASN A 210 16.56 12.85 14.38
N PHE A 211 15.68 13.40 13.53
CA PHE A 211 15.05 14.69 13.85
C PHE A 211 14.01 14.53 14.97
N PRO A 212 13.67 15.61 15.71
CA PRO A 212 12.76 15.50 16.85
C PRO A 212 11.33 15.05 16.49
N PRO A 213 10.71 14.16 17.30
CA PRO A 213 11.30 13.43 18.42
C PRO A 213 12.19 12.27 17.96
N PRO A 214 13.43 12.16 18.47
CA PRO A 214 14.37 11.14 18.04
C PRO A 214 13.94 9.74 18.51
N LEU A 215 14.03 8.72 17.65
CA LEU A 215 13.94 7.32 18.09
C LEU A 215 15.34 6.74 18.35
N PRO A 216 15.52 5.89 19.38
CA PRO A 216 16.78 5.20 19.60
C PRO A 216 17.21 4.38 18.38
N SER A 217 18.50 4.42 18.04
CA SER A 217 19.05 3.72 16.88
C SER A 217 18.86 2.19 16.96
N GLU A 218 18.74 1.64 18.16
CA GLU A 218 18.51 0.21 18.39
C GLU A 218 17.13 -0.24 17.88
N LEU A 219 16.18 0.69 17.71
CA LEU A 219 14.85 0.41 17.18
C LEU A 219 14.81 0.26 15.66
N PHE A 220 15.91 0.52 14.94
CA PHE A 220 15.92 0.43 13.47
C PHE A 220 15.40 -0.92 12.97
N MET A 221 15.93 -2.04 13.49
CA MET A 221 15.55 -3.37 13.01
C MET A 221 14.10 -3.74 13.34
N PRO A 222 13.60 -3.56 14.59
CA PRO A 222 12.18 -3.76 14.89
C PRO A 222 11.25 -2.92 14.02
N VAL A 223 11.56 -1.63 13.82
CA VAL A 223 10.76 -0.73 13.00
C VAL A 223 10.78 -1.14 11.54
N PHE A 224 11.96 -1.42 11.00
CA PHE A 224 12.15 -1.87 9.62
C PHE A 224 11.39 -3.16 9.34
N ILE A 225 11.52 -4.18 10.20
CA ILE A 225 10.86 -5.47 10.02
C ILE A 225 9.34 -5.31 10.13
N GLY A 226 8.85 -4.60 11.16
CA GLY A 226 7.42 -4.36 11.34
C GLY A 226 6.79 -3.65 10.14
N TRP A 227 7.48 -2.64 9.61
CA TRP A 227 7.08 -1.89 8.43
C TRP A 227 7.02 -2.78 7.19
N VAL A 228 8.14 -3.42 6.84
CA VAL A 228 8.24 -4.25 5.64
C VAL A 228 7.20 -5.37 5.65
N MET A 229 7.03 -6.05 6.79
CA MET A 229 6.06 -7.14 6.90
C MET A 229 4.62 -6.63 6.77
N GLY A 230 4.32 -5.46 7.35
CA GLY A 230 3.00 -4.84 7.24
C GLY A 230 2.63 -4.50 5.80
N ASP A 231 3.54 -3.84 5.08
CA ASP A 231 3.33 -3.48 3.69
C ASP A 231 3.23 -4.72 2.80
N LEU A 232 4.06 -5.74 3.02
CA LEU A 232 3.97 -7.01 2.28
C LEU A 232 2.59 -7.64 2.43
N ILE A 233 2.03 -7.66 3.63
CA ILE A 233 0.68 -8.18 3.89
C ILE A 233 -0.37 -7.32 3.17
N VAL A 234 -0.35 -6.01 3.38
CA VAL A 234 -1.37 -5.10 2.87
C VAL A 234 -1.37 -5.01 1.35
N LEU A 235 -0.18 -4.87 0.75
CA LEU A 235 -0.03 -4.75 -0.70
C LEU A 235 -0.35 -6.07 -1.40
N SER A 236 0.12 -7.21 -0.87
CA SER A 236 -0.21 -8.50 -1.46
C SER A 236 -1.70 -8.83 -1.41
N THR A 237 -2.44 -8.25 -0.46
CA THR A 237 -3.86 -8.58 -0.23
C THR A 237 -4.79 -7.49 -0.76
N ILE A 238 -5.00 -6.42 0.02
CA ILE A 238 -5.91 -5.32 -0.30
C ILE A 238 -5.43 -4.57 -1.55
N GLY A 239 -4.13 -4.29 -1.64
CA GLY A 239 -3.54 -3.61 -2.81
C GLY A 239 -3.77 -4.40 -4.11
N THR A 240 -3.45 -5.69 -4.09
CA THR A 240 -3.72 -6.61 -5.21
C THR A 240 -5.21 -6.64 -5.56
N ALA A 241 -6.11 -6.73 -4.57
CA ALA A 241 -7.54 -6.78 -4.81
C ALA A 241 -8.06 -5.52 -5.49
N LEU A 242 -7.60 -4.35 -5.05
CA LEU A 242 -7.95 -3.08 -5.68
C LEU A 242 -7.43 -3.00 -7.11
N LEU A 243 -6.20 -3.44 -7.37
CA LEU A 243 -5.65 -3.50 -8.72
C LEU A 243 -6.46 -4.44 -9.63
N VAL A 244 -6.79 -5.65 -9.17
CA VAL A 244 -7.57 -6.62 -9.94
C VAL A 244 -8.97 -6.09 -10.24
N ALA A 245 -9.65 -5.55 -9.23
CA ALA A 245 -11.04 -5.13 -9.36
C ALA A 245 -11.21 -3.81 -10.12
N LEU A 246 -10.33 -2.83 -9.87
CA LEU A 246 -10.54 -1.46 -10.32
C LEU A 246 -9.74 -1.08 -11.56
N THR A 247 -8.64 -1.77 -11.90
CA THR A 247 -7.83 -1.41 -13.10
C THR A 247 -8.67 -1.33 -14.38
N PRO A 248 -9.59 -2.27 -14.69
CA PRO A 248 -10.42 -2.18 -15.90
C PRO A 248 -11.35 -0.96 -15.91
N VAL A 249 -11.77 -0.48 -14.73
CA VAL A 249 -12.61 0.70 -14.56
C VAL A 249 -11.77 1.96 -14.69
N ILE A 250 -10.69 2.06 -13.92
CA ILE A 250 -9.80 3.24 -13.86
C ILE A 250 -9.22 3.57 -15.24
N LYS A 251 -8.78 2.56 -16.00
CA LYS A 251 -8.24 2.77 -17.37
C LYS A 251 -9.24 3.38 -18.36
N ARG A 252 -10.54 3.32 -18.08
CA ARG A 252 -11.60 3.90 -18.91
C ARG A 252 -11.97 5.32 -18.49
N THR A 253 -11.32 5.85 -17.45
CA THR A 253 -11.61 7.17 -16.89
C THR A 253 -10.49 8.17 -17.19
N ALA A 254 -10.80 9.45 -16.99
CA ALA A 254 -9.85 10.54 -17.20
C ALA A 254 -8.75 10.66 -16.12
N ILE A 255 -8.73 9.78 -15.11
CA ILE A 255 -7.73 9.82 -14.03
C ILE A 255 -6.53 8.91 -14.30
N TYR A 256 -6.63 8.00 -15.28
CA TYR A 256 -5.52 7.14 -15.65
C TYR A 256 -4.42 7.92 -16.40
N VAL A 257 -3.18 7.79 -15.94
CA VAL A 257 -2.02 8.55 -16.41
C VAL A 257 -0.98 7.61 -16.99
N GLU A 258 -0.71 7.76 -18.29
CA GLU A 258 0.26 6.91 -19.01
C GLU A 258 1.71 7.33 -18.75
N LYS A 259 1.99 8.64 -18.66
CA LYS A 259 3.31 9.17 -18.32
C LYS A 259 3.34 9.52 -16.83
N TRP A 260 3.73 10.71 -16.43
CA TRP A 260 3.94 11.03 -15.00
C TRP A 260 2.79 11.80 -14.36
N PHE A 261 2.23 12.77 -15.09
CA PHE A 261 1.10 13.59 -14.64
C PHE A 261 -0.08 13.59 -15.63
N VAL A 262 0.12 13.04 -16.84
CA VAL A 262 -0.83 12.96 -17.97
C VAL A 262 -0.53 11.74 -18.85
#